data_AF-A0A4Y2N460-F1
#
_entry.id   AF-A0A4Y2N460-F1
#
_cell.length_a   1.000
_cell.length_b   1.000
_cell.length_c   1.000
_cell.angle_alpha   90.00
_cell.angle_beta   90.00
_cell.angle_gamma   90.00
#
_symmetry.space_group_name_H-M   'P 1'
#
loop_
_entity.id
_entity.type
_entity.pdbx_description
1 polymer ?
#
loop_
_entity_poly.entity_id
_entity_poly.type
_entity_poly.pdbx_seq_one_letter_code
_entity_poly.pdbx_strand_id
1 'polypeptide(L)'
;MILPDPSTIRKIGTILKNSPQTEEYTTFLVYAKHAFHSLKHDFEVFLMIDEIHIKPFLDYKGENFVGMAYNSSNLATSVQVFMLQSLFSPYKDAIHIVPIDTFDASKLYDLMKKVIMGLEELGFKVMGMVTDNNSINRAATSNFANPPKL
;
A
#
# COMPACT_ATOMS: atom_id res chain seq x y z
N MET A 1 21.73 29.95 -4.64
CA MET A 1 20.88 29.00 -3.91
C MET A 1 21.82 28.05 -3.18
N ILE A 2 21.76 27.97 -1.85
CA ILE A 2 22.58 27.03 -1.06
C ILE A 2 21.72 25.78 -0.86
N LEU A 3 22.11 24.66 -1.45
CA LEU A 3 21.45 23.37 -1.27
C LEU A 3 22.35 22.44 -0.44
N PRO A 4 21.77 21.54 0.36
CA PRO A 4 22.55 20.58 1.14
C PRO A 4 23.35 19.65 0.23
N ASP A 5 24.50 19.21 0.71
CA ASP A 5 25.31 18.21 0.02
C ASP A 5 24.52 16.88 -0.15
N PRO A 6 24.66 16.17 -1.28
CA PRO A 6 23.99 14.89 -1.50
C PRO A 6 24.23 13.83 -0.42
N SER A 7 25.35 13.90 0.32
CA SER A 7 25.59 13.03 1.47
C SER A 7 24.65 13.32 2.64
N THR A 8 24.33 14.59 2.89
CA THR A 8 23.36 15.01 3.91
C THR A 8 21.96 14.52 3.57
N ILE A 9 21.55 14.65 2.31
CA ILE A 9 20.25 14.13 1.82
C ILE A 9 20.18 12.60 2.02
N ARG A 10 21.24 11.87 1.67
CA ARG A 10 21.31 10.41 1.86
C ARG A 10 21.22 10.00 3.33
N LYS A 11 21.91 10.72 4.22
CA LYS A 11 21.83 10.47 5.67
C LYS A 11 20.42 10.65 6.20
N ILE A 12 19.74 11.74 5.83
CA ILE A 12 18.35 11.98 6.20
C ILE A 12 17.44 10.87 5.67
N GLY A 13 17.59 10.49 4.40
CA GLY A 13 16.81 9.41 3.80
C GLY A 13 16.97 8.06 4.50
N THR A 14 18.16 7.77 5.05
CA THR A 14 18.43 6.51 5.76
C THR A 14 17.78 6.48 7.16
N ILE A 15 17.56 7.65 7.77
CA ILE A 15 16.87 7.79 9.06
C ILE A 15 15.38 7.48 8.92
N LEU A 16 14.78 7.88 7.80
CA LEU A 16 13.37 7.71 7.49
C LEU A 16 13.04 6.28 7.05
N LYS A 17 13.38 5.24 7.82
CA LYS A 17 13.29 3.79 7.52
C LYS A 17 11.92 3.28 6.98
N ASN A 18 11.50 3.75 5.82
CA ASN A 18 10.18 3.53 5.23
C ASN A 18 10.30 2.45 4.15
N SER A 19 10.70 1.24 4.57
CA SER A 19 10.69 0.11 3.64
C SER A 19 9.28 -0.51 3.63
N PRO A 20 8.71 -0.81 2.44
CA PRO A 20 7.42 -1.50 2.32
C PRO A 20 7.37 -2.80 3.14
N GLN A 21 8.49 -3.53 3.20
CA GLN A 21 8.60 -4.77 3.97
C GLN A 21 8.46 -4.52 5.48
N THR A 22 8.97 -3.41 6.01
CA THR A 22 8.91 -3.10 7.45
C THR A 22 7.50 -2.71 7.90
N GLU A 23 6.75 -2.03 7.02
CA GLU A 23 5.36 -1.62 7.30
C GLU A 23 4.44 -2.83 7.52
N GLU A 24 4.65 -3.92 6.79
CA GLU A 24 3.83 -5.13 6.93
C GLU A 24 3.99 -5.86 8.27
N TYR A 25 5.21 -5.94 8.81
CA TYR A 25 5.49 -6.77 9.99
C TYR A 25 5.34 -6.03 11.32
N THR A 26 5.53 -4.71 11.33
CA THR A 26 5.66 -3.95 12.58
C THR A 26 4.55 -2.94 12.80
N THR A 27 4.13 -2.25 11.74
CA THR A 27 3.21 -1.12 11.84
C THR A 27 2.48 -0.94 10.51
N PHE A 28 1.33 -1.58 10.36
CA PHE A 28 0.52 -1.52 9.14
C PHE A 28 -0.09 -0.11 8.94
N LEU A 29 -0.09 0.40 7.70
CA LEU A 29 -0.66 1.72 7.32
C LEU A 29 -0.08 2.93 8.08
N VAL A 30 1.22 2.90 8.41
CA VAL A 30 1.92 4.03 9.06
C VAL A 30 1.80 5.29 8.25
N TYR A 31 2.04 5.19 6.95
CA TYR A 31 1.98 6.38 6.10
C TYR A 31 0.55 6.93 6.02
N ALA A 32 -0.46 6.07 5.91
CA ALA A 32 -1.86 6.49 5.93
C ALA A 32 -2.22 7.22 7.23
N LYS A 33 -1.69 6.77 8.38
CA LYS A 33 -1.86 7.45 9.68
C LYS A 33 -1.21 8.84 9.70
N HIS A 34 -0.01 8.97 9.14
CA HIS A 34 0.64 10.28 9.02
C HIS A 34 -0.12 11.22 8.07
N ALA A 35 -0.61 10.68 6.95
CA ALA A 35 -1.45 11.41 6.01
C ALA A 35 -2.73 11.89 6.68
N PHE A 36 -3.43 11.01 7.41
CA PHE A 36 -4.66 11.35 8.14
C PHE A 36 -4.49 12.56 9.06
N HIS A 37 -3.42 12.59 9.87
CA HIS A 37 -3.15 13.73 10.76
C HIS A 37 -2.79 15.03 10.03
N SER A 38 -2.33 14.92 8.78
CA SER A 38 -1.95 16.07 7.95
C SER A 38 -3.15 16.63 7.19
N LEU A 39 -4.19 15.82 6.96
CA LEU A 39 -5.43 16.20 6.30
C LEU A 39 -6.39 16.87 7.28
N LYS A 40 -7.07 17.94 6.83
CA LYS A 40 -8.00 18.69 7.69
C LYS A 40 -9.46 18.25 7.54
N HIS A 41 -9.91 17.96 6.32
CA HIS A 41 -11.31 17.65 6.01
C HIS A 41 -11.50 16.62 4.87
N ASP A 42 -10.43 15.97 4.41
CA ASP A 42 -10.46 15.02 3.29
C ASP A 42 -10.54 13.57 3.80
N PHE A 43 -11.65 13.23 4.45
CA PHE A 43 -11.81 11.91 5.07
C PHE A 43 -12.70 10.97 4.23
N GLU A 44 -13.60 11.50 3.40
CA GLU A 44 -14.35 10.74 2.40
C GLU A 44 -13.49 10.46 1.17
N VAL A 45 -13.12 9.20 0.99
CA VAL A 45 -12.10 8.78 0.02
C VAL A 45 -12.54 7.58 -0.82
N PHE A 46 -11.98 7.48 -2.04
CA PHE A 46 -11.93 6.24 -2.79
C PHE A 46 -10.59 5.54 -2.57
N LEU A 47 -10.63 4.22 -2.44
CA LEU A 47 -9.45 3.37 -2.43
C LEU A 47 -9.15 2.92 -3.87
N MET A 48 -8.05 3.41 -4.45
CA MET A 48 -7.59 2.93 -5.75
C MET A 48 -6.51 1.87 -5.55
N ILE A 49 -6.59 0.82 -6.35
CA ILE A 49 -5.72 -0.35 -6.24
C ILE A 49 -5.16 -0.64 -7.61
N ASP A 50 -3.83 -0.74 -7.69
CA ASP A 50 -3.12 -1.01 -8.94
C ASP A 50 -1.98 -2.02 -8.71
N GLU A 51 -1.65 -2.78 -9.74
CA GLU A 51 -0.54 -3.74 -9.74
C GLU A 51 0.56 -3.26 -10.68
N ILE A 52 1.76 -3.05 -10.14
CA ILE A 52 2.92 -2.63 -10.92
C ILE A 52 3.87 -3.81 -11.05
N HIS A 53 4.05 -4.33 -12.26
CA HIS A 53 5.06 -5.34 -12.55
C HIS A 53 6.46 -4.75 -12.40
N ILE A 54 7.30 -5.43 -11.63
CA ILE A 54 8.69 -5.04 -11.38
C ILE A 54 9.63 -6.16 -11.81
N LYS A 55 10.87 -5.79 -12.16
CA LYS A 55 11.90 -6.80 -12.39
C LYS A 55 12.27 -7.42 -11.03
N PRO A 56 12.20 -8.76 -10.87
CA PRO A 56 12.65 -9.41 -9.65
C PRO A 56 14.12 -9.10 -9.39
N PHE A 57 14.42 -8.65 -8.18
CA PHE A 57 15.78 -8.37 -7.75
C PHE A 57 15.95 -8.70 -6.27
N LEU A 58 17.16 -9.10 -5.89
CA LEU A 58 17.55 -9.30 -4.51
C LEU A 58 18.72 -8.38 -4.21
N ASP A 59 18.62 -7.60 -3.15
CA ASP A 59 19.68 -6.71 -2.70
C ASP A 59 19.90 -6.88 -1.19
N TYR A 60 21.10 -6.56 -0.72
CA TYR A 60 21.48 -6.63 0.69
C TYR A 60 21.86 -5.23 1.18
N LYS A 61 21.01 -4.63 2.01
CA LYS A 61 21.19 -3.26 2.52
C LYS A 61 21.05 -3.22 4.02
N GLY A 62 22.10 -2.75 4.70
CA GLY A 62 22.08 -2.51 6.15
C GLY A 62 21.61 -3.74 6.93
N GLU A 63 22.25 -4.88 6.66
CA GLU A 63 21.98 -6.18 7.29
C GLU A 63 20.65 -6.86 6.94
N ASN A 64 19.86 -6.30 6.01
CA ASN A 64 18.58 -6.85 5.59
C ASN A 64 18.57 -7.20 4.10
N PHE A 65 17.89 -8.30 3.76
CA PHE A 65 17.56 -8.65 2.38
C PHE A 65 16.34 -7.86 1.91
N VAL A 66 16.45 -7.21 0.76
CA VAL A 66 15.39 -6.41 0.15
C VAL A 66 15.01 -7.01 -1.21
N GLY A 67 13.73 -6.95 -1.56
CA GLY A 67 13.20 -7.45 -2.84
C GLY A 67 12.44 -8.78 -2.74
N MET A 68 12.28 -9.30 -1.52
CA MET A 68 11.41 -10.44 -1.23
C MET A 68 9.94 -10.05 -1.32
N ALA A 69 9.11 -10.98 -1.80
CA ALA A 69 7.66 -10.86 -1.79
C ALA A 69 7.10 -10.99 -0.36
N TYR A 70 5.99 -10.31 -0.08
CA TYR A 70 5.27 -10.42 1.18
C TYR A 70 4.60 -11.79 1.35
N ASN A 71 4.11 -12.37 0.25
CA ASN A 71 3.22 -13.52 0.25
C ASN A 71 3.93 -14.86 -0.02
N SER A 72 5.25 -14.87 -0.17
CA SER A 72 6.04 -16.07 -0.45
C SER A 72 7.51 -15.87 -0.08
N SER A 73 8.30 -16.95 -0.08
CA SER A 73 9.76 -16.88 0.04
C SER A 73 10.46 -16.53 -1.28
N ASN A 74 9.71 -16.12 -2.32
CA ASN A 74 10.26 -15.77 -3.63
C ASN A 74 10.58 -14.27 -3.71
N LEU A 75 11.25 -13.88 -4.78
CA LEU A 75 11.44 -12.48 -5.13
C LEU A 75 10.10 -11.88 -5.60
N ALA A 76 9.87 -10.61 -5.25
CA ALA A 76 8.72 -9.88 -5.73
C ALA A 76 8.82 -9.67 -7.25
N THR A 77 7.76 -10.05 -7.97
CA THR A 77 7.60 -9.88 -9.42
C THR A 77 6.66 -8.72 -9.73
N SER A 78 5.83 -8.34 -8.75
CA SER A 78 4.91 -7.21 -8.82
C SER A 78 4.86 -6.47 -7.48
N VAL A 79 4.20 -5.32 -7.49
CA VAL A 79 3.90 -4.54 -6.31
C VAL A 79 2.43 -4.13 -6.35
N GLN A 80 1.68 -4.48 -5.32
CA GLN A 80 0.33 -3.99 -5.13
C GLN A 80 0.40 -2.60 -4.46
N VAL A 81 -0.15 -1.60 -5.12
CA VAL A 81 -0.18 -0.21 -4.63
C VAL A 81 -1.60 0.16 -4.25
N PHE A 82 -1.78 0.64 -3.02
CA PHE A 82 -3.02 1.21 -2.53
C PHE A 82 -2.88 2.72 -2.45
N MET A 83 -3.81 3.43 -3.06
CA MET A 83 -3.83 4.89 -3.08
C MET A 83 -5.17 5.41 -2.56
N LEU A 84 -5.13 6.53 -1.85
CA LEU A 84 -6.32 7.29 -1.49
C LEU A 84 -6.55 8.40 -2.51
N GLN A 85 -7.82 8.59 -2.89
CA GLN A 85 -8.29 9.75 -3.62
C GLN A 85 -9.38 10.43 -2.78
N SER A 86 -9.20 11.71 -2.43
CA SER A 86 -10.30 12.49 -1.85
C SER A 86 -11.42 12.67 -2.87
N LEU A 87 -12.66 12.61 -2.40
CA LEU A 87 -13.85 12.94 -3.19
C LEU A 87 -14.02 14.44 -3.41
N PHE A 88 -13.56 15.25 -2.47
CA PHE A 88 -13.86 16.68 -2.41
C PHE A 88 -12.65 17.56 -2.71
N SER A 89 -11.47 16.97 -2.84
CA SER A 89 -10.24 17.68 -3.15
C SER A 89 -9.39 16.90 -4.16
N PRO A 90 -8.40 17.55 -4.80
CA PRO A 90 -7.48 16.86 -5.71
C PRO A 90 -6.47 15.98 -4.97
N TYR A 91 -6.59 15.81 -3.64
CA TYR A 91 -5.68 14.96 -2.86
C TYR A 91 -5.69 13.53 -3.38
N LYS A 92 -4.51 13.07 -3.77
CA LYS A 92 -4.25 11.72 -4.26
C LYS A 92 -2.89 11.28 -3.77
N ASP A 93 -2.79 10.16 -3.07
CA ASP A 93 -1.50 9.68 -2.61
C ASP A 93 -1.45 8.15 -2.43
N ALA A 94 -0.25 7.58 -2.58
CA ALA A 94 0.01 6.17 -2.29
C ALA A 94 0.17 5.99 -0.78
N ILE A 95 -0.72 5.19 -0.20
CA ILE A 95 -0.78 5.00 1.25
C ILE A 95 -0.16 3.71 1.74
N HIS A 96 -0.05 2.72 0.85
CA HIS A 96 0.50 1.43 1.18
C HIS A 96 0.98 0.72 -0.06
N ILE A 97 2.11 0.03 0.07
CA ILE A 97 2.82 -0.61 -1.03
C ILE A 97 3.20 -2.00 -0.57
N VAL A 98 2.76 -3.03 -1.29
CA VAL A 98 2.95 -4.43 -0.91
C VAL A 98 3.68 -5.17 -2.02
N PRO A 99 4.96 -5.52 -1.86
CA PRO A 99 5.69 -6.34 -2.82
C PRO A 99 5.10 -7.76 -2.87
N ILE A 100 4.82 -8.28 -4.06
CA ILE A 100 4.13 -9.58 -4.24
C ILE A 100 4.81 -10.41 -5.33
N ASP A 101 4.67 -11.73 -5.22
CA ASP A 101 4.97 -12.63 -6.34
C ASP A 101 3.67 -12.90 -7.13
N THR A 102 2.83 -13.83 -6.66
CA THR A 102 1.52 -14.11 -7.27
C THR A 102 0.39 -14.01 -6.27
N PHE A 103 -0.65 -13.22 -6.55
CA PHE A 103 -1.88 -13.27 -5.76
C PHE A 103 -2.95 -14.15 -6.41
N ASP A 104 -3.64 -14.90 -5.56
CA ASP A 104 -4.96 -15.41 -5.87
C ASP A 104 -6.03 -14.41 -5.41
N ALA A 105 -7.25 -14.56 -5.92
CA ALA A 105 -8.36 -13.65 -5.62
C ALA A 105 -8.73 -13.63 -4.12
N SER A 106 -8.49 -14.72 -3.39
CA SER A 106 -8.81 -14.80 -1.96
C SER A 106 -7.84 -13.97 -1.13
N LYS A 107 -6.53 -14.15 -1.36
CA LYS A 107 -5.47 -13.40 -0.68
C LYS A 107 -5.57 -11.92 -0.99
N LEU A 108 -5.88 -11.57 -2.24
CA LEU A 108 -6.08 -10.18 -2.61
C LEU A 108 -7.30 -9.58 -1.91
N TYR A 109 -8.42 -10.32 -1.84
CA TYR A 109 -9.60 -9.91 -1.09
C TYR A 109 -9.29 -9.69 0.40
N ASP A 110 -8.56 -10.61 1.05
CA ASP A 110 -8.18 -10.47 2.46
C ASP A 110 -7.31 -9.23 2.69
N LEU A 111 -6.36 -8.97 1.79
CA LEU A 111 -5.53 -7.77 1.85
C LEU A 111 -6.35 -6.50 1.65
N MET A 112 -7.22 -6.45 0.64
CA MET A 112 -8.13 -5.33 0.39
C MET A 112 -9.01 -5.05 1.61
N LYS A 113 -9.61 -6.09 2.19
CA LYS A 113 -10.44 -5.98 3.38
C LYS A 113 -9.64 -5.44 4.57
N LYS A 114 -8.43 -5.96 4.80
CA LYS A 114 -7.53 -5.49 5.86
C LYS A 114 -7.18 -4.01 5.70
N VAL A 115 -6.88 -3.56 4.48
CA VAL A 115 -6.60 -2.14 4.19
C VAL A 115 -7.84 -1.28 4.44
N ILE A 116 -9.01 -1.68 3.94
CA ILE A 116 -10.26 -0.92 4.14
C ILE A 116 -10.56 -0.78 5.64
N MET A 117 -10.54 -1.88 6.39
CA MET A 117 -10.79 -1.85 7.83
C MET A 117 -9.78 -0.96 8.56
N GLY A 118 -8.49 -1.06 8.23
CA GLY A 118 -7.45 -0.22 8.84
C GLY A 118 -7.64 1.26 8.53
N LEU A 119 -8.12 1.62 7.33
CA LEU A 119 -8.44 3.00 6.99
C LEU A 119 -9.66 3.53 7.74
N GLU A 120 -10.70 2.72 7.89
CA GLU A 120 -11.89 3.09 8.67
C GLU A 120 -11.56 3.26 10.16
N GLU A 121 -10.71 2.40 10.72
CA GLU A 121 -10.21 2.53 12.10
C GLU A 121 -9.40 3.83 12.32
N LEU A 122 -8.68 4.29 11.31
CA LEU A 122 -7.97 5.57 11.35
C LEU A 122 -8.92 6.78 11.28
N GLY A 123 -10.15 6.60 10.77
CA GLY A 123 -11.17 7.64 10.65
C GLY A 123 -11.48 8.07 9.20
N PHE A 124 -10.88 7.45 8.19
CA PHE A 124 -11.31 7.63 6.81
C PHE A 124 -12.67 6.98 6.57
N LYS A 125 -13.46 7.53 5.66
CA LYS A 125 -14.69 6.93 5.16
C LYS A 125 -14.45 6.45 3.73
N VAL A 126 -14.25 5.15 3.58
CA VAL A 126 -14.00 4.54 2.26
C VAL A 126 -15.33 4.39 1.52
N MET A 127 -15.58 5.26 0.56
CA MET A 127 -16.86 5.33 -0.16
C MET A 127 -16.96 4.32 -1.31
N GLY A 128 -15.83 3.75 -1.72
CA GLY A 128 -15.75 2.78 -2.80
C GLY A 128 -14.30 2.42 -3.14
N MET A 129 -14.16 1.38 -3.96
CA MET A 129 -12.86 0.95 -4.48
C MET A 129 -12.81 1.08 -6.00
N VAL A 130 -11.63 1.38 -6.53
CA VAL A 130 -11.36 1.44 -7.97
C VAL A 130 -10.20 0.50 -8.25
N THR A 131 -10.44 -0.50 -9.10
CA THR A 131 -9.46 -1.50 -9.50
C THR A 131 -9.44 -1.61 -11.02
N ASP A 132 -8.37 -2.17 -11.59
CA ASP A 132 -8.38 -2.52 -13.00
C ASP A 132 -9.39 -3.65 -13.31
N ASN A 133 -9.62 -3.90 -14.60
CA ASN A 133 -10.54 -4.96 -15.04
C ASN A 133 -9.84 -6.31 -15.27
N ASN A 134 -8.81 -6.66 -14.51
CA ASN A 134 -8.23 -8.00 -14.53
C ASN A 134 -9.20 -9.01 -13.89
N SER A 135 -9.18 -10.26 -14.37
CA SER A 135 -9.95 -11.37 -13.78
C SER A 135 -9.71 -11.56 -12.30
N ILE A 136 -8.48 -11.40 -11.80
CA ILE A 136 -8.16 -11.59 -10.38
C ILE A 136 -8.84 -10.49 -9.56
N ASN A 137 -8.74 -9.24 -10.01
CA ASN A 137 -9.37 -8.08 -9.36
C ASN A 137 -10.89 -8.20 -9.36
N ARG A 138 -11.51 -8.58 -10.49
CA ARG A 138 -12.95 -8.84 -10.54
C ARG A 138 -13.38 -9.93 -9.54
N ALA A 139 -12.63 -11.03 -9.48
CA ALA A 139 -12.93 -12.12 -8.56
C ALA A 139 -12.80 -11.68 -7.10
N ALA A 140 -11.72 -10.98 -6.74
CA ALA A 140 -11.52 -10.45 -5.40
C ALA A 140 -12.62 -9.45 -5.01
N THR A 141 -12.95 -8.50 -5.90
CA THR A 141 -14.02 -7.51 -5.66
C THR A 141 -15.39 -8.17 -5.53
N SER A 142 -15.67 -9.24 -6.29
CA SER A 142 -16.96 -9.94 -6.22
C SER A 142 -17.23 -10.57 -4.84
N ASN A 143 -16.18 -10.90 -4.07
CA ASN A 143 -16.32 -11.41 -2.70
C ASN A 143 -16.86 -10.36 -1.71
N PHE A 144 -16.81 -9.06 -2.04
CA PHE A 144 -17.46 -8.02 -1.24
C PHE A 144 -18.98 -7.94 -1.49
N ALA A 145 -19.45 -8.34 -2.67
CA ALA A 145 -20.89 -8.30 -3.01
C ALA A 145 -21.70 -9.42 -2.33
N ASN A 146 -21.02 -10.51 -1.95
CA ASN A 146 -21.60 -11.64 -1.22
C ASN A 146 -20.95 -11.74 0.16
N PRO A 147 -21.30 -10.87 1.13
CA PRO A 147 -20.75 -11.00 2.47
C PRO A 147 -21.06 -12.41 3.01
N PRO A 148 -20.06 -13.13 3.56
CA PRO A 148 -20.34 -14.41 4.21
C PRO A 148 -21.40 -14.18 5.28
N LYS A 149 -22.43 -15.04 5.28
CA LYS A 149 -23.47 -15.00 6.32
C LYS A 149 -22.78 -15.14 7.68
N LEU A 150 -22.96 -14.13 8.54
CA LEU A 150 -22.60 -14.16 9.95
C LEU A 150 -23.25 -15.36 10.65
#